data_AF-A0A923A1Y8-F1
#
_entry.id   AF-A0A923A1Y8-F1
#
_cell.length_a   1.000
_cell.length_b   1.000
_cell.length_c   1.000
_cell.angle_alpha   90.00
_cell.angle_beta   90.00
_cell.angle_gamma   90.00
#
_symmetry.space_group_name_H-M   'P 1'
#
loop_
_entity.id
_entity.type
_entity.pdbx_description
1 polymer ?
#
loop_
_entity_poly.entity_id
_entity_poly.type
_entity_poly.pdbx_seq_one_letter_code
_entity_poly.pdbx_strand_id
1 'polypeptide(L)'
;MSDFLKNLRSGQEKQQPRYGKKTFHENRQYPGNEKRLGADRRNDNLNKKDQSELLAETLHELTPAIKEYLIEMADSQRRLAEIEEIKAKAEEKKSKTLEGLMEYLKSDGIETLLNMKDDKRKKRKVKKPMDANRKKVLQIIAKMRSEGETFDKIALFLEKENLQTFSNRGQWHAQTVHRLYQDHILP
;
A
#
# COMPACT_ATOMS: atom_id res chain seq x y z
N MET A 1 14.73 -11.84 18.89
CA MET A 1 13.38 -11.25 18.67
C MET A 1 12.98 -10.41 19.89
N SER A 2 13.81 -9.43 20.23
CA SER A 2 13.77 -8.74 21.54
C SER A 2 14.19 -7.27 21.50
N ASP A 3 14.73 -6.77 20.40
CA ASP A 3 15.16 -5.36 20.30
C ASP A 3 14.02 -4.41 19.92
N PHE A 4 12.97 -4.90 19.25
CA PHE A 4 11.80 -4.09 18.92
C PHE A 4 10.99 -3.68 20.16
N LEU A 5 10.91 -4.55 21.17
CA LEU A 5 10.15 -4.31 22.40
C LEU A 5 10.89 -3.44 23.43
N LYS A 6 12.24 -3.38 23.38
CA LYS A 6 13.01 -2.51 24.29
C LYS A 6 12.82 -1.03 23.97
N ASN A 7 12.62 -0.68 22.70
CA ASN A 7 12.38 0.70 22.28
C ASN A 7 10.97 1.21 22.59
N LEU A 8 10.01 0.32 22.84
CA LEU A 8 8.63 0.69 23.18
C LEU A 8 8.41 0.90 24.69
N ARG A 9 9.27 0.34 25.55
CA ARG A 9 9.14 0.47 27.02
C ARG A 9 9.90 1.65 27.62
N SER A 10 10.87 2.22 26.89
CA SER A 10 11.71 3.34 27.33
C SER A 10 11.22 4.69 26.78
N GLY A 11 9.89 4.87 26.66
CA GLY A 11 9.23 6.05 26.08
C GLY A 11 9.33 7.35 26.88
N GLN A 12 10.44 7.61 27.58
CA GLN A 12 10.83 8.94 28.04
C GLN A 12 12.32 9.17 27.79
N GLU A 13 12.62 10.38 27.31
CA GLU A 13 13.94 10.96 27.08
C GLU A 13 14.78 10.40 25.92
N LYS A 14 14.60 11.01 24.75
CA LYS A 14 15.73 11.36 23.89
C LYS A 14 15.88 12.88 23.86
N GLN A 15 16.45 13.42 24.94
CA GLN A 15 17.19 14.66 24.84
C GLN A 15 18.32 14.42 23.84
N GLN A 16 18.30 15.11 22.71
CA GLN A 16 19.44 15.10 21.80
C GLN A 16 20.63 15.75 22.50
N PRO A 17 21.85 15.18 22.44
CA PRO A 17 23.02 15.85 22.94
C PRO A 17 23.34 17.02 22.00
N ARG A 18 23.08 18.24 22.48
CA ARG A 18 23.62 19.47 21.87
C ARG A 18 25.15 19.36 21.88
N TYR A 19 25.72 19.18 20.69
CA TYR A 19 27.11 19.49 20.42
C TYR A 19 27.39 20.93 20.86
N GLY A 20 28.23 21.10 21.88
CA GLY A 20 28.56 22.41 22.43
C GLY A 20 29.64 22.33 23.51
N LYS A 21 30.63 21.45 23.33
CA LYS A 21 31.79 21.32 24.21
C LYS A 21 32.75 22.48 23.91
N LYS A 22 32.46 23.68 24.44
CA LYS A 22 33.46 24.76 24.53
C LYS A 22 34.41 24.40 25.67
N THR A 23 35.60 23.98 25.27
CA THR A 23 36.77 23.80 26.12
C THR A 23 37.10 25.10 26.83
N PHE A 24 37.27 24.98 28.15
CA PHE A 24 37.94 25.94 29.01
C PHE A 24 39.32 26.26 28.39
N HIS A 25 39.55 27.53 28.04
CA HIS A 25 40.89 28.08 27.95
C HIS A 25 41.13 28.98 29.16
N GLU A 26 41.97 28.42 30.00
CA GLU A 26 42.65 28.96 31.16
C GLU A 26 43.54 30.18 30.77
N ASN A 27 43.64 31.14 31.68
CA ASN A 27 44.67 32.19 31.76
C ASN A 27 44.81 33.21 30.61
N ARG A 28 44.18 34.38 30.78
CA ARG A 28 44.81 35.69 30.53
C ARG A 28 44.38 36.73 31.58
N GLN A 29 45.13 36.79 32.67
CA GLN A 29 45.18 37.96 33.54
C GLN A 29 46.11 39.00 32.91
N TYR A 30 45.59 40.17 32.52
CA TYR A 30 46.32 41.45 32.49
C TYR A 30 45.31 42.61 32.54
N PRO A 31 45.33 43.47 33.58
CA PRO A 31 44.50 44.67 33.63
C PRO A 31 45.26 45.83 32.96
N GLY A 32 44.94 46.10 31.69
CA GLY A 32 45.54 47.16 30.88
C GLY A 32 44.57 48.31 30.68
N ASN A 33 44.79 49.37 31.47
CA ASN A 33 44.13 50.66 31.44
C ASN A 33 44.31 51.36 30.08
N GLU A 34 43.25 51.52 29.28
CA GLU A 34 43.21 52.57 28.23
C GLU A 34 41.82 53.20 28.15
N LYS A 35 41.66 54.30 28.89
CA LYS A 35 40.72 55.36 28.56
C LYS A 35 41.12 55.95 27.20
N ARG A 36 40.42 55.60 26.13
CA ARG A 36 40.44 56.38 24.87
C ARG A 36 39.09 57.05 24.67
N LEU A 37 39.12 58.38 24.85
CA LEU A 37 38.59 59.41 23.94
C LEU A 37 37.31 59.00 23.19
N GLY A 38 36.13 59.55 23.50
CA GLY A 38 35.90 60.99 23.49
C GLY A 38 35.94 61.53 22.06
N ALA A 39 34.76 61.61 21.44
CA ALA A 39 34.46 62.28 20.16
C ALA A 39 34.85 61.58 18.85
N ASP A 40 34.03 60.61 18.38
CA ASP A 40 33.71 60.48 16.95
C ASP A 40 32.50 59.56 16.66
N ARG A 41 31.28 59.97 17.05
CA ARG A 41 30.03 59.21 16.74
C ARG A 41 28.92 60.10 16.19
N ARG A 42 29.27 61.09 15.37
CA ARG A 42 28.29 61.97 14.73
C ARG A 42 28.52 62.08 13.23
N ASN A 43 28.61 60.97 12.51
CA ASN A 43 28.33 61.01 11.06
C ASN A 43 27.96 59.68 10.39
N ASP A 44 27.25 58.78 11.08
CA ASP A 44 26.86 57.48 10.50
C ASP A 44 25.38 57.43 10.07
N ASN A 45 24.73 58.59 9.98
CA ASN A 45 23.29 58.72 9.66
C ASN A 45 23.01 59.09 8.20
N LEU A 46 24.03 59.40 7.39
CA LEU A 46 23.84 59.71 5.96
C LEU A 46 23.79 58.44 5.09
N ASN A 47 24.57 57.40 5.41
CA ASN A 47 24.54 56.11 4.68
C ASN A 47 23.33 55.21 5.00
N LYS A 48 22.60 55.47 6.10
CA LYS A 48 21.45 54.64 6.49
C LYS A 48 20.20 54.91 5.67
N LYS A 49 20.05 56.12 5.12
CA LYS A 49 18.90 56.47 4.26
C LYS A 49 18.97 55.72 2.93
N ASP A 50 20.14 55.71 2.29
CA ASP A 50 20.35 54.99 1.02
C ASP A 50 20.15 53.48 1.17
N GLN A 51 20.62 52.88 2.29
CA GLN A 51 20.35 51.47 2.57
C GLN A 51 18.87 51.18 2.83
N SER A 52 18.15 52.12 3.46
CA SER A 52 16.71 51.96 3.70
C SER A 52 15.88 52.07 2.42
N GLU A 53 16.29 52.91 1.48
CA GLU A 53 15.65 53.03 0.16
C GLU A 53 15.93 51.81 -0.71
N LEU A 54 17.18 51.31 -0.73
CA LEU A 54 17.52 50.05 -1.41
C LEU A 54 16.75 48.84 -0.84
N LEU A 55 16.58 48.80 0.48
CA LEU A 55 15.75 47.78 1.14
C LEU A 55 14.27 47.94 0.79
N ALA A 56 13.77 49.17 0.67
CA ALA A 56 12.39 49.42 0.29
C ALA A 56 12.11 49.00 -1.16
N GLU A 57 13.02 49.28 -2.10
CA GLU A 57 12.92 48.86 -3.50
C GLU A 57 12.96 47.33 -3.64
N THR A 58 13.92 46.68 -3.00
CA THR A 58 14.04 45.21 -3.01
C THR A 58 12.83 44.53 -2.35
N LEU A 59 12.29 45.10 -1.27
CA LEU A 59 11.03 44.63 -0.69
C LEU A 59 9.87 44.84 -1.65
N HIS A 60 9.80 45.98 -2.34
CA HIS A 60 8.71 46.23 -3.29
C HIS A 60 8.73 45.24 -4.46
N GLU A 61 9.92 44.90 -4.96
CA GLU A 61 10.15 43.92 -6.02
C GLU A 61 9.81 42.48 -5.57
N LEU A 62 10.15 42.11 -4.33
CA LEU A 62 9.87 40.78 -3.78
C LEU A 62 8.44 40.60 -3.25
N THR A 63 7.77 41.70 -2.89
CA THR A 63 6.39 41.68 -2.37
C THR A 63 5.40 40.89 -3.25
N PRO A 64 5.35 41.08 -4.59
CA PRO A 64 4.45 40.29 -5.43
C PRO A 64 4.75 38.79 -5.39
N ALA A 65 6.03 38.39 -5.43
CA ALA A 65 6.43 36.98 -5.36
C ALA A 65 6.08 36.35 -4.00
N ILE A 66 6.29 37.08 -2.90
CA ILE A 66 5.90 36.64 -1.55
C ILE A 66 4.37 36.49 -1.48
N LYS A 67 3.62 37.43 -2.05
CA LYS A 67 2.15 37.37 -2.09
C LYS A 67 1.66 36.14 -2.86
N GLU A 68 2.20 35.88 -4.05
CA GLU A 68 1.86 34.70 -4.84
C GLU A 68 2.16 33.41 -4.08
N TYR A 69 3.34 33.32 -3.46
CA TYR A 69 3.71 32.17 -2.65
C TYR A 69 2.77 31.95 -1.46
N LEU A 70 2.36 33.02 -0.78
CA LEU A 70 1.39 32.93 0.33
C LEU A 70 0.01 32.47 -0.15
N ILE A 71 -0.42 32.88 -1.36
CA ILE A 71 -1.66 32.42 -1.97
C ILE A 71 -1.57 30.93 -2.29
N GLU A 72 -0.49 30.49 -2.95
CA GLU A 72 -0.27 29.07 -3.25
C GLU A 72 -0.21 28.22 -1.98
N MET A 73 0.46 28.71 -0.94
CA MET A 73 0.52 28.03 0.36
C MET A 73 -0.87 27.91 0.99
N ALA A 74 -1.68 28.97 0.96
CA ALA A 74 -3.05 28.93 1.47
C ALA A 74 -3.92 27.93 0.71
N ASP A 75 -3.79 27.86 -0.62
CA ASP A 75 -4.52 26.89 -1.43
C ASP A 75 -4.03 25.45 -1.21
N SER A 76 -2.73 25.25 -0.97
CA SER A 76 -2.18 23.94 -0.60
C SER A 76 -2.73 23.45 0.74
N GLN A 77 -2.86 24.34 1.73
CA GLN A 77 -3.43 24.03 3.04
C GLN A 77 -4.92 23.69 2.94
N ARG A 78 -5.68 24.41 2.10
CA ARG A 78 -7.09 24.06 1.82
C ARG A 78 -7.22 22.65 1.25
N ARG A 79 -6.41 22.30 0.25
CA ARG A 79 -6.42 20.96 -0.34
C ARG A 79 -6.06 19.87 0.68
N LEU A 80 -5.09 20.13 1.54
CA LEU A 80 -4.73 19.20 2.62
C LEU A 80 -5.90 19.00 3.59
N ALA A 81 -6.58 20.07 3.99
CA ALA A 81 -7.75 20.01 4.85
C ALA A 81 -8.91 19.21 4.22
N GLU A 82 -9.18 19.40 2.92
CA GLU A 82 -10.19 18.62 2.19
C GLU A 82 -9.85 17.12 2.14
N ILE A 83 -8.58 16.77 1.91
CA ILE A 83 -8.12 15.38 1.91
C ILE A 83 -8.29 14.76 3.31
N GLU A 84 -7.94 15.50 4.36
CA GLU A 84 -8.13 15.05 5.75
C GLU A 84 -9.61 14.85 6.07
N GLU A 85 -10.49 15.73 5.63
CA GLU A 85 -11.94 15.59 5.82
C GLU A 85 -12.48 14.34 5.10
N ILE A 86 -12.06 14.09 3.86
CA ILE A 86 -12.44 12.88 3.11
C ILE A 86 -11.94 11.62 3.84
N LYS A 87 -10.71 11.66 4.36
CA LYS A 87 -10.13 10.54 5.11
C LYS A 87 -10.89 10.29 6.40
N ALA A 88 -11.21 11.34 7.16
CA ALA A 88 -12.01 11.24 8.37
C ALA A 88 -13.39 10.62 8.10
N LYS A 89 -14.10 11.09 7.04
CA LYS A 89 -15.38 10.50 6.61
C LYS A 89 -15.27 9.02 6.22
N ALA A 90 -14.17 8.63 5.58
CA ALA A 90 -13.94 7.22 5.24
C ALA A 90 -13.67 6.37 6.49
N GLU A 91 -12.96 6.91 7.47
CA GLU A 91 -12.71 6.27 8.76
C GLU A 91 -13.99 6.12 9.58
N GLU A 92 -14.84 7.15 9.65
CA GLU A 92 -16.16 7.07 10.29
C GLU A 92 -17.03 5.95 9.69
N LYS A 93 -17.07 5.85 8.36
CA LYS A 93 -17.80 4.77 7.68
C LYS A 93 -17.26 3.40 8.06
N LYS A 94 -15.93 3.24 8.11
CA LYS A 94 -15.29 1.99 8.54
C LYS A 94 -15.67 1.65 9.98
N SER A 95 -15.55 2.60 10.91
CA SER A 95 -15.92 2.40 12.31
C SER A 95 -17.38 2.01 12.45
N LYS A 96 -18.29 2.69 11.74
CA LYS A 96 -19.72 2.36 11.74
C LYS A 96 -20.01 0.95 11.23
N THR A 97 -19.32 0.51 10.17
CA THR A 97 -19.47 -0.88 9.70
C THR A 97 -18.94 -1.91 10.70
N LEU A 98 -17.85 -1.59 11.40
CA LEU A 98 -17.29 -2.46 12.44
C LEU A 98 -18.19 -2.53 13.67
N GLU A 99 -18.78 -1.41 14.08
CA GLU A 99 -19.77 -1.37 15.15
C GLU A 99 -20.99 -2.23 14.82
N GLY A 100 -21.55 -2.09 13.62
CA GLY A 100 -22.68 -2.93 13.18
C GLY A 100 -22.34 -4.41 13.13
N LEU A 101 -21.12 -4.77 12.69
CA LEU A 101 -20.64 -6.16 12.76
C LEU A 101 -20.51 -6.64 14.20
N MET A 102 -20.00 -5.81 15.11
CA MET A 102 -19.84 -6.17 16.51
C MET A 102 -21.20 -6.32 17.21
N GLU A 103 -22.16 -5.46 16.89
CA GLU A 103 -23.54 -5.56 17.38
C GLU A 103 -24.20 -6.86 16.88
N TYR A 104 -24.06 -7.19 15.60
CA TYR A 104 -24.51 -8.47 15.04
C TYR A 104 -23.86 -9.68 15.71
N LEU A 105 -22.54 -9.62 15.97
CA LEU A 105 -21.83 -10.67 16.70
C LEU A 105 -22.34 -10.83 18.13
N LYS A 106 -22.71 -9.73 18.80
CA LYS A 106 -23.28 -9.75 20.15
C LYS A 106 -24.72 -10.27 20.19
N SER A 107 -25.53 -10.03 19.15
CA SER A 107 -26.93 -10.45 19.13
C SER A 107 -27.11 -11.91 18.71
N ASP A 108 -26.58 -12.32 17.56
CA ASP A 108 -26.90 -13.62 16.93
C ASP A 108 -25.71 -14.31 16.24
N GLY A 109 -24.59 -13.59 16.06
CA GLY A 109 -23.49 -14.01 15.19
C GLY A 109 -22.58 -15.10 15.77
N ILE A 110 -22.51 -15.27 17.10
CA ILE A 110 -21.61 -16.26 17.71
C ILE A 110 -22.14 -17.69 17.52
N GLU A 111 -23.44 -17.93 17.72
CA GLU A 111 -24.04 -19.26 17.53
C GLU A 111 -24.05 -19.68 16.06
N THR A 112 -24.32 -18.75 15.15
CA THR A 112 -24.25 -19.00 13.70
C THR A 112 -22.82 -19.24 13.20
N LEU A 113 -21.80 -18.51 13.69
CA LEU A 113 -20.40 -18.73 13.32
C LEU A 113 -19.79 -20.00 13.94
N LEU A 114 -20.21 -20.39 15.15
CA LEU A 114 -19.76 -21.63 15.77
C LEU A 114 -20.42 -22.86 15.12
N ASN A 115 -21.66 -22.75 14.63
CA ASN A 115 -22.29 -23.80 13.81
C ASN A 115 -21.67 -23.95 12.40
N MET A 116 -20.82 -23.02 11.95
CA MET A 116 -20.04 -23.16 10.70
C MET A 116 -18.72 -23.94 10.90
N LYS A 117 -18.41 -24.35 12.14
CA LYS A 117 -17.12 -24.95 12.52
C LYS A 117 -17.13 -26.49 12.49
N ASP A 118 -17.79 -27.10 11.51
CA ASP A 118 -17.54 -28.52 11.16
C ASP A 118 -17.57 -28.82 9.65
N ASP A 119 -17.64 -27.79 8.80
CA ASP A 119 -17.29 -27.97 7.38
C ASP A 119 -15.77 -27.83 7.24
N LYS A 120 -15.06 -28.87 7.66
CA LYS A 120 -13.68 -29.13 7.23
C LYS A 120 -13.58 -28.77 5.76
N ARG A 121 -12.60 -27.93 5.44
CA ARG A 121 -12.09 -27.52 4.11
C ARG A 121 -12.21 -28.61 3.03
N LYS A 122 -13.41 -28.98 2.62
CA LYS A 122 -13.67 -29.51 1.30
C LYS A 122 -13.51 -28.26 0.45
N LYS A 123 -12.38 -28.15 -0.25
CA LYS A 123 -12.29 -27.31 -1.44
C LYS A 123 -13.52 -27.69 -2.26
N ARG A 124 -14.61 -26.91 -2.14
CA ARG A 124 -15.76 -27.04 -3.02
C ARG A 124 -15.17 -26.74 -4.38
N LYS A 125 -14.84 -27.79 -5.14
CA LYS A 125 -14.56 -27.66 -6.56
C LYS A 125 -15.80 -26.97 -7.08
N VAL A 126 -15.73 -25.65 -7.26
CA VAL A 126 -16.76 -24.91 -7.98
C VAL A 126 -16.90 -25.69 -9.27
N LYS A 127 -18.03 -26.39 -9.44
CA LYS A 127 -18.34 -27.09 -10.68
C LYS A 127 -18.48 -25.98 -11.70
N LYS A 128 -17.36 -25.58 -12.32
CA LYS A 128 -17.37 -24.74 -13.50
C LYS A 128 -18.36 -25.42 -14.46
N PRO A 129 -19.29 -24.66 -15.06
CA PRO A 129 -20.22 -25.23 -16.03
C PRO A 129 -19.40 -26.07 -17.01
N MET A 130 -19.75 -27.36 -17.10
CA MET A 130 -18.97 -28.30 -17.88
C MET A 130 -19.06 -27.87 -19.35
N ASP A 131 -17.95 -27.43 -19.92
CA ASP A 131 -17.91 -26.94 -21.31
C ASP A 131 -18.56 -27.96 -22.25
N ALA A 132 -19.40 -27.50 -23.18
CA ALA A 132 -20.13 -28.37 -24.10
C ALA A 132 -19.20 -29.33 -24.87
N ASN A 133 -17.99 -28.86 -25.20
CA ASN A 133 -16.94 -29.67 -25.83
C ASN A 133 -16.47 -30.81 -24.92
N ARG A 134 -16.36 -30.59 -23.61
CA ARG A 134 -15.98 -31.62 -22.63
C ARG A 134 -17.01 -32.72 -22.52
N LYS A 135 -18.30 -32.37 -22.57
CA LYS A 135 -19.39 -33.36 -22.59
C LYS A 135 -19.32 -34.24 -23.84
N LYS A 136 -19.11 -33.63 -25.02
CA LYS A 136 -19.00 -34.34 -26.30
C LYS A 136 -17.83 -35.33 -26.31
N VAL A 137 -16.64 -34.88 -25.89
CA VAL A 137 -15.46 -35.73 -25.80
C VAL A 137 -15.70 -36.93 -24.88
N LEU A 138 -16.26 -36.72 -23.69
CA LEU A 138 -16.56 -37.81 -22.75
C LEU A 138 -17.58 -38.80 -23.32
N GLN A 139 -18.59 -38.34 -24.06
CA GLN A 139 -19.56 -39.21 -24.73
C GLN A 139 -18.91 -40.06 -25.83
N ILE A 140 -18.02 -39.49 -26.64
CA ILE A 140 -17.30 -40.22 -27.70
C ILE A 140 -16.40 -41.29 -27.07
N ILE A 141 -15.66 -40.94 -26.02
CA ILE A 141 -14.79 -41.88 -25.31
C ILE A 141 -15.62 -43.04 -24.72
N ALA A 142 -16.76 -42.74 -24.08
CA ALA A 142 -17.65 -43.76 -23.53
C ALA A 142 -18.19 -44.70 -24.62
N LYS A 143 -18.65 -44.13 -25.75
CA LYS A 143 -19.19 -44.89 -26.88
C LYS A 143 -18.13 -45.81 -27.49
N MET A 144 -16.97 -45.28 -27.87
CA MET A 144 -15.91 -46.10 -28.47
C MET A 144 -15.35 -47.14 -27.51
N ARG A 145 -15.36 -46.89 -26.19
CA ARG A 145 -14.98 -47.91 -25.20
C ARG A 145 -16.04 -48.99 -25.04
N SER A 146 -17.33 -48.66 -25.16
CA SER A 146 -18.40 -49.66 -25.20
C SER A 146 -18.32 -50.54 -26.45
N GLU A 147 -17.79 -50.00 -27.55
CA GLU A 147 -17.51 -50.72 -28.80
C GLU A 147 -16.19 -51.52 -28.74
N GLY A 148 -15.44 -51.46 -27.64
CA GLY A 148 -14.22 -52.23 -27.42
C GLY A 148 -12.95 -51.64 -28.03
N GLU A 149 -12.99 -50.38 -28.52
CA GLU A 149 -11.83 -49.77 -29.15
C GLU A 149 -10.71 -49.42 -28.16
N THR A 150 -9.47 -49.48 -28.66
CA THR A 150 -8.26 -49.12 -27.91
C THR A 150 -8.12 -47.61 -27.73
N PHE A 151 -7.53 -47.16 -26.63
CA PHE A 151 -7.36 -45.73 -26.33
C PHE A 151 -6.57 -44.94 -27.39
N ASP A 152 -5.64 -45.59 -28.09
CA ASP A 152 -4.89 -44.97 -29.20
C ASP A 152 -5.80 -44.62 -30.39
N LYS A 153 -6.68 -45.54 -30.78
CA LYS A 153 -7.66 -45.29 -31.85
C LYS A 153 -8.66 -44.20 -31.47
N ILE A 154 -9.06 -44.13 -30.19
CA ILE A 154 -9.95 -43.08 -29.69
C ILE A 154 -9.26 -41.72 -29.77
N ALA A 155 -7.97 -41.63 -29.43
CA ALA A 155 -7.20 -40.40 -29.55
C ALA A 155 -7.11 -39.91 -31.01
N LEU A 156 -6.82 -40.81 -31.95
CA LEU A 156 -6.81 -40.50 -33.38
C LEU A 156 -8.20 -40.05 -33.89
N PHE A 157 -9.26 -40.68 -33.38
CA PHE A 157 -10.63 -40.31 -33.74
C PHE A 157 -11.00 -38.90 -33.24
N LEU A 158 -10.60 -38.54 -32.01
CA LEU A 158 -10.82 -37.20 -31.46
C LEU A 158 -10.04 -36.11 -32.23
N GLU A 159 -8.86 -36.44 -32.75
CA GLU A 159 -8.08 -35.56 -33.62
C GLU A 159 -8.76 -35.39 -34.99
N LYS A 160 -9.27 -36.48 -35.59
CA LYS A 160 -10.00 -36.45 -36.86
C LYS A 160 -11.29 -35.62 -36.80
N GLU A 161 -11.98 -35.63 -35.66
CA GLU A 161 -13.17 -34.82 -35.39
C GLU A 161 -12.85 -33.35 -35.05
N ASN A 162 -11.58 -32.92 -35.14
CA ASN A 162 -11.10 -31.57 -34.81
C ASN A 162 -11.47 -31.09 -33.39
N LEU A 163 -11.54 -32.01 -32.43
CA LEU A 163 -11.87 -31.65 -31.04
C LEU A 163 -10.62 -31.14 -30.32
N GLN A 164 -10.67 -29.90 -29.86
CA GLN A 164 -9.57 -29.30 -29.11
C GLN A 164 -9.37 -30.02 -27.77
N THR A 165 -8.10 -30.25 -27.41
CA THR A 165 -7.72 -30.84 -26.11
C THR A 165 -8.10 -29.92 -24.95
N PHE A 166 -8.33 -30.47 -23.75
CA PHE A 166 -8.70 -29.65 -22.58
C PHE A 166 -7.64 -28.63 -22.15
N SER A 167 -6.39 -28.83 -22.55
CA SER A 167 -5.29 -27.87 -22.35
C SER A 167 -5.21 -26.82 -23.46
N ASN A 168 -6.09 -26.88 -24.47
CA ASN A 168 -6.09 -26.05 -25.67
C ASN A 168 -4.77 -26.06 -26.46
N ARG A 169 -3.92 -27.07 -26.23
CA ARG A 169 -2.56 -27.18 -26.78
C ARG A 169 -2.26 -28.64 -27.10
N GLY A 170 -1.95 -28.91 -28.36
CA GLY A 170 -1.48 -30.23 -28.82
C GLY A 170 -2.57 -31.25 -29.17
N GLN A 171 -2.11 -32.45 -29.54
CA GLN A 171 -2.91 -33.59 -29.99
C GLN A 171 -3.46 -34.43 -28.83
N TRP A 172 -4.47 -35.25 -29.10
CA TRP A 172 -4.97 -36.23 -28.15
C TRP A 172 -3.96 -37.36 -27.98
N HIS A 173 -3.68 -37.72 -26.74
CA HIS A 173 -2.85 -38.88 -26.40
C HIS A 173 -3.68 -39.91 -25.65
N ALA A 174 -3.51 -41.19 -25.98
CA ALA A 174 -4.18 -42.31 -25.32
C ALA A 174 -4.11 -42.28 -23.79
N GLN A 175 -2.98 -41.84 -23.22
CA GLN A 175 -2.86 -41.72 -21.75
C GLN A 175 -3.86 -40.72 -21.18
N THR A 176 -4.09 -39.60 -21.86
CA THR A 176 -5.06 -38.58 -21.45
C THR A 176 -6.49 -39.13 -21.56
N VAL A 177 -6.80 -39.83 -22.64
CA VAL A 177 -8.11 -40.48 -22.85
C VAL A 177 -8.37 -41.53 -21.76
N HIS A 178 -7.36 -42.32 -21.40
CA HIS A 178 -7.45 -43.33 -20.34
C HIS A 178 -7.76 -42.70 -18.98
N ARG A 179 -7.03 -41.64 -18.59
CA ARG A 179 -7.28 -40.90 -17.34
C ARG A 179 -8.70 -40.32 -17.31
N LEU A 180 -9.17 -39.76 -18.42
CA LEU A 180 -10.52 -39.21 -18.51
C LEU A 180 -11.61 -40.29 -18.37
N TYR A 181 -11.36 -41.48 -18.92
CA TYR A 181 -12.26 -42.61 -18.75
C TYR A 181 -12.32 -43.07 -17.29
N GLN A 182 -11.16 -43.17 -16.61
CA GLN A 182 -11.10 -43.53 -15.20
C GLN A 182 -11.72 -42.47 -14.28
N ASP A 183 -11.44 -41.18 -14.48
CA ASP A 183 -11.86 -40.11 -13.56
C ASP A 183 -13.35 -39.73 -13.67
N HIS A 184 -13.98 -40.00 -14.83
CA HIS A 184 -15.32 -39.47 -15.14
C HIS A 184 -16.34 -40.51 -15.56
N ILE A 185 -15.91 -41.69 -16.00
CA ILE A 185 -16.82 -42.72 -16.53
C ILE A 185 -16.88 -43.95 -15.60
N LEU A 186 -15.79 -44.28 -14.91
CA LEU A 186 -15.79 -45.30 -13.85
C LEU A 186 -15.73 -44.60 -12.48
N PRO A 187 -16.83 -44.52 -11.71
CA PRO A 187 -16.79 -43.97 -10.35
C PRO A 187 -16.02 -44.88 -9.37
#